data_AF-A0A6I7FEJ3-F1
#
_entry.id   AF-A0A6I7FEJ3-F1
#
_cell.length_a   1.000
_cell.length_b   1.000
_cell.length_c   1.000
_cell.angle_alpha   90.00
_cell.angle_beta   90.00
_cell.angle_gamma   90.00
#
_symmetry.space_group_name_H-M   'P 1'
#
loop_
_entity.id
_entity.type
_entity.pdbx_description
1 polymer ?
#
loop_
_entity_poly.entity_id
_entity_poly.type
_entity_poly.pdbx_seq_one_letter_code
_entity_poly.pdbx_strand_id
1 'polypeptide(L)'
;MYQHIYPHPPLPAYMYEERHDPYGAPPYDELRIYEPYEGQIITAPANTRFWRRGTEVFLHSSTIDPSGREMLYIVYPIRRQNNICSLRAVAISANEYRGMQRYGY
;
A
#
# COMPACT_ATOMS: atom_id res chain seq x y z
N MET A 1 30.71 41.73 -19.34
CA MET A 1 30.33 40.36 -19.74
C MET A 1 31.47 39.43 -19.36
N TYR A 2 31.30 38.62 -18.31
CA TYR A 2 32.16 37.48 -18.00
C TYR A 2 31.26 36.39 -17.43
N GLN A 3 31.08 35.31 -18.19
CA GLN A 3 30.44 34.08 -17.72
C GLN A 3 31.51 33.25 -17.01
N HIS A 4 31.41 33.10 -15.70
CA HIS A 4 32.19 32.11 -14.94
C HIS A 4 31.46 30.78 -15.00
N ILE A 5 31.87 29.91 -15.91
CA ILE A 5 31.46 28.49 -15.93
C ILE A 5 32.43 27.76 -15.00
N TYR A 6 31.97 27.38 -13.81
CA TYR A 6 32.73 26.48 -12.94
C TYR A 6 32.64 25.06 -13.51
N PRO A 7 33.78 24.38 -13.77
CA PRO A 7 33.75 22.98 -14.17
C PRO A 7 33.45 22.11 -12.94
N HIS A 8 32.28 21.49 -12.89
CA HIS A 8 32.01 20.43 -11.91
C HIS A 8 32.95 19.24 -12.20
N PRO A 9 33.64 18.68 -11.19
CA PRO A 9 34.39 17.44 -11.37
C PRO A 9 33.41 16.29 -11.64
N PRO A 10 33.75 15.33 -12.52
CA PRO A 10 32.88 14.17 -12.75
C PRO A 10 32.75 13.37 -11.46
N LEU A 11 31.51 13.07 -11.08
CA LEU A 11 31.21 12.18 -9.96
C LEU A 11 31.94 10.83 -10.18
N PRO A 12 32.77 10.36 -9.25
CA PRO A 12 33.31 9.01 -9.36
C PRO A 12 32.15 8.03 -9.18
N ALA A 13 31.86 7.28 -10.24
CA ALA A 13 31.22 5.98 -10.11
C ALA A 13 32.01 5.16 -9.06
N TYR A 14 31.36 4.25 -8.35
CA TYR A 14 31.94 3.38 -7.31
C TYR A 14 32.04 3.95 -5.88
N MET A 15 30.91 4.33 -5.27
CA MET A 15 30.72 4.16 -3.82
C MET A 15 29.25 3.83 -3.52
N TYR A 16 28.85 2.59 -3.81
CA TYR A 16 27.67 1.98 -3.18
C TYR A 16 28.17 1.25 -1.93
N GLU A 17 28.59 2.02 -0.93
CA GLU A 17 28.68 1.48 0.43
C GLU A 17 27.27 1.53 1.00
N GLU A 18 26.64 0.36 1.13
CA GLU A 18 25.44 0.15 1.94
C GLU A 18 25.72 0.62 3.36
N ARG A 19 25.50 1.91 3.62
CA ARG A 19 25.25 2.40 4.97
C ARG A 19 23.93 1.78 5.41
N HIS A 20 24.03 0.68 6.14
CA HIS A 20 22.95 0.19 6.99
C HIS A 20 22.67 1.27 8.03
N ASP A 21 21.75 2.19 7.73
CA ASP A 21 21.19 3.12 8.70
C ASP A 21 20.14 2.36 9.52
N PRO A 22 20.37 2.07 10.82
CA PRO A 22 19.41 1.35 11.65
C PRO A 22 18.17 2.19 11.99
N TYR A 23 18.16 3.49 11.63
CA TYR A 23 17.00 4.39 11.76
C TYR A 23 16.50 4.91 10.41
N GLY A 24 17.10 4.46 9.31
CA GLY A 24 16.62 4.77 7.96
C GLY A 24 15.33 4.00 7.70
N ALA A 25 14.23 4.72 7.54
CA ALA A 25 13.01 4.16 6.97
C ALA A 25 13.38 3.40 5.68
N PRO A 26 12.98 2.14 5.50
CA PRO A 26 13.33 1.38 4.32
C PRO A 26 12.92 2.16 3.05
N PRO A 27 13.73 2.15 1.97
CA PRO A 27 13.45 2.91 0.74
C PRO A 27 12.16 2.45 0.01
N TYR A 28 11.44 1.48 0.55
CA TYR A 28 10.14 1.02 0.08
C TYR A 28 8.97 1.85 0.65
N ASP A 29 9.22 2.74 1.61
CA ASP A 29 8.16 3.57 2.23
C ASP A 29 7.67 4.70 1.30
N GLU A 30 8.45 5.11 0.29
CA GLU A 30 8.11 6.25 -0.57
C GLU A 30 7.01 5.99 -1.62
N LEU A 31 6.46 4.77 -1.69
CA LEU A 31 5.39 4.40 -2.65
C LEU A 31 4.09 3.91 -2.00
N ARG A 32 3.88 4.18 -0.70
CA ARG A 32 2.54 4.03 -0.11
C ARG A 32 1.67 5.23 -0.48
N ILE A 33 1.12 5.17 -1.71
CA ILE A 33 0.05 6.07 -2.20
C ILE A 33 -1.20 6.01 -1.28
N TYR A 34 -1.27 4.98 -0.42
CA TYR A 34 -2.22 4.86 0.65
C TYR A 34 -1.47 4.36 1.88
N GLU A 35 -1.28 5.21 2.88
CA GLU A 35 -1.26 4.75 4.26
C GLU A 35 -2.72 4.63 4.68
N PRO A 36 -3.36 3.44 4.63
CA PRO A 36 -4.59 3.29 5.38
C PRO A 36 -4.14 3.25 6.85
N TYR A 37 -4.39 4.32 7.60
CA TYR A 37 -4.13 4.30 9.03
C TYR A 37 -4.93 3.12 9.61
N GLU A 38 -4.20 2.10 10.07
CA GLU A 38 -4.80 0.96 10.75
C GLU A 38 -5.74 1.47 11.85
N GLY A 39 -6.91 0.87 11.97
CA GLY A 39 -7.93 1.34 12.90
C GLY A 39 -8.91 2.39 12.34
N GLN A 40 -8.91 2.66 11.03
CA GLN A 40 -9.88 3.56 10.40
C GLN A 40 -10.99 2.84 9.64
N ILE A 41 -12.19 3.44 9.67
CA ILE A 41 -13.28 3.14 8.76
C ILE A 41 -13.09 4.01 7.52
N ILE A 42 -12.98 3.36 6.37
CA ILE A 42 -12.74 3.97 5.08
C ILE A 42 -13.75 3.46 4.05
N THR A 43 -13.96 4.24 3.00
CA THR A 43 -14.82 3.81 1.89
C THR A 43 -14.01 2.93 0.94
N ALA A 44 -14.48 1.71 0.67
CA ALA A 44 -13.81 0.77 -0.23
C ALA A 44 -13.62 1.38 -1.64
N PRO A 45 -12.38 1.44 -2.16
CA PRO A 45 -12.07 2.16 -3.39
C PRO A 45 -12.48 1.38 -4.65
N ALA A 46 -12.59 0.05 -4.55
CA ALA A 46 -12.89 -0.82 -5.68
C ALA A 46 -13.90 -1.93 -5.33
N ASN A 47 -14.46 -2.54 -6.37
CA ASN A 47 -15.24 -3.76 -6.25
C ASN A 47 -14.31 -4.95 -6.01
N THR A 48 -14.65 -5.79 -5.05
CA THR A 48 -13.96 -7.06 -4.79
C THR A 48 -14.98 -8.19 -4.77
N ARG A 49 -14.52 -9.42 -4.57
CA ARG A 49 -15.42 -10.56 -4.33
C ARG A 49 -16.18 -10.48 -3.00
N PHE A 50 -15.80 -9.56 -2.11
CA PHE A 50 -16.35 -9.45 -0.76
C PHE A 50 -17.31 -8.28 -0.58
N TRP A 51 -17.07 -7.16 -1.27
CA TRP A 51 -17.86 -5.92 -1.17
C TRP A 51 -17.87 -5.15 -2.49
N ARG A 52 -18.76 -4.16 -2.58
CA ARG A 52 -18.80 -3.20 -3.69
C ARG A 52 -18.02 -1.94 -3.34
N ARG A 53 -17.50 -1.25 -4.35
CA ARG A 53 -16.96 0.11 -4.21
C ARG A 53 -18.00 0.99 -3.50
N GLY A 54 -17.55 1.80 -2.55
CA GLY A 54 -18.45 2.62 -1.72
C GLY A 54 -18.87 1.96 -0.41
N THR A 55 -18.56 0.67 -0.18
CA THR A 55 -18.86 -0.01 1.08
C THR A 55 -17.93 0.52 2.17
N GLU A 56 -18.46 0.88 3.34
CA GLU A 56 -17.65 1.21 4.50
C GLU A 56 -16.94 -0.04 5.02
N VAL A 57 -15.62 0.03 5.10
CA VAL A 57 -14.77 -1.06 5.55
C VAL A 57 -13.82 -0.54 6.63
N PHE A 58 -13.53 -1.36 7.62
CA PHE A 58 -12.56 -1.06 8.65
C PHE A 58 -11.24 -1.76 8.32
N LEU A 59 -10.18 -0.99 8.15
CA LEU A 59 -8.85 -1.55 7.96
C LEU A 59 -8.23 -1.89 9.32
N HIS A 60 -8.15 -3.18 9.63
CA HIS A 60 -7.65 -3.64 10.92
C HIS A 60 -6.12 -3.58 11.01
N SER A 61 -5.44 -4.17 10.01
CA SER A 61 -3.98 -4.20 9.95
C SER A 61 -3.48 -4.52 8.54
N SER A 62 -2.18 -4.34 8.33
CA SER A 62 -1.46 -4.69 7.12
C SER A 62 -0.24 -5.55 7.42
N THR A 63 0.14 -6.44 6.51
CA THR A 63 1.36 -7.26 6.61
C THR A 63 1.97 -7.46 5.22
N ILE A 64 3.26 -7.75 5.18
CA ILE A 64 3.96 -8.11 3.94
C ILE A 64 4.19 -9.61 3.97
N ASP A 65 3.69 -10.32 2.96
CA ASP A 65 3.92 -11.75 2.83
C ASP A 65 5.38 -12.07 2.45
N PRO A 66 5.85 -13.32 2.60
CA PRO A 66 7.22 -13.69 2.25
C PRO A 66 7.59 -13.48 0.77
N SER A 67 6.60 -13.25 -0.11
CA SER A 67 6.80 -12.93 -1.52
C SER A 67 6.86 -11.43 -1.80
N GLY A 68 6.86 -10.60 -0.76
CA GLY A 68 6.90 -9.13 -0.84
C GLY A 68 5.55 -8.50 -1.16
N ARG A 69 4.44 -9.23 -1.07
CA ARG A 69 3.09 -8.69 -1.35
C ARG A 69 2.47 -8.13 -0.09
N GLU A 70 1.97 -6.90 -0.19
CA GLU A 70 1.19 -6.28 0.85
C GLU A 70 -0.21 -6.92 0.93
N MET A 71 -0.56 -7.40 2.12
CA MET A 71 -1.82 -8.02 2.49
C MET A 71 -2.51 -7.15 3.54
N LEU A 72 -3.81 -6.93 3.36
CA LEU A 72 -4.64 -6.11 4.22
C LEU A 72 -5.66 -7.00 4.94
N TYR A 73 -5.78 -6.82 6.25
CA TYR A 73 -6.84 -7.41 7.07
C TYR A 73 -7.97 -6.40 7.22
N ILE A 74 -9.12 -6.72 6.62
CA ILE A 74 -10.24 -5.79 6.49
C ILE A 74 -11.48 -6.41 7.12
N VAL A 75 -12.18 -5.62 7.93
CA VAL A 75 -13.49 -5.95 8.48
C VAL A 75 -14.56 -5.17 7.71
N TYR A 76 -15.62 -5.85 7.29
CA TYR A 76 -16.68 -5.24 6.49
C TYR A 76 -18.07 -5.76 6.88
N PRO A 77 -19.13 -4.93 6.71
CA PRO A 77 -20.49 -5.33 6.99
C PRO A 77 -21.03 -6.26 5.90
N ILE A 78 -21.81 -7.26 6.32
CA ILE A 78 -22.64 -8.08 5.44
C ILE A 78 -24.09 -8.05 5.91
N ARG A 79 -25.00 -7.96 4.96
CA ARG A 79 -26.44 -8.08 5.19
C ARG A 79 -26.88 -9.48 4.77
N ARG A 80 -27.36 -10.28 5.72
CA ARG A 80 -27.94 -11.59 5.43
C ARG A 80 -29.39 -11.45 4.95
N GLN A 81 -29.92 -12.49 4.30
CA GLN A 81 -31.29 -12.52 3.77
C GLN A 81 -32.36 -12.17 4.83
N ASN A 82 -32.10 -12.47 6.10
CA ASN A 82 -33.02 -12.21 7.21
C ASN A 82 -32.87 -10.79 7.80
N ASN A 83 -32.29 -9.83 7.08
CA ASN A 83 -31.99 -8.46 7.55
C ASN A 83 -31.04 -8.36 8.76
N ILE A 84 -30.41 -9.46 9.16
CA ILE A 84 -29.37 -9.45 10.20
C ILE A 84 -28.10 -8.86 9.59
N CYS A 85 -27.60 -7.79 10.23
CA CYS A 85 -26.29 -7.23 9.94
C CYS A 85 -25.23 -7.98 10.75
N SER A 86 -24.17 -8.43 10.09
CA SER A 86 -23.02 -9.05 10.75
C SER A 86 -21.73 -8.53 10.14
N LEU A 87 -20.64 -8.57 10.90
CA LEU A 87 -19.31 -8.20 10.43
C LEU A 87 -18.57 -9.46 9.95
N ARG A 88 -17.76 -9.31 8.91
CA ARG A 88 -16.81 -10.32 8.45
C ARG A 88 -15.43 -9.73 8.35
N ALA A 89 -14.41 -10.54 8.67
CA ALA A 89 -13.01 -10.20 8.47
C ALA A 89 -12.44 -11.00 7.29
N VAL A 90 -11.53 -10.39 6.54
CA VAL A 90 -10.84 -11.05 5.43
C VAL A 90 -9.42 -10.54 5.26
N ALA A 91 -8.52 -11.41 4.80
CA ALA A 91 -7.21 -11.02 4.29
C ALA A 91 -7.28 -10.89 2.76
N ILE A 92 -6.91 -9.73 2.23
CA ILE A 92 -6.96 -9.42 0.80
C ILE A 92 -5.65 -8.75 0.38
N SER A 93 -5.16 -9.00 -0.83
CA SER A 93 -3.97 -8.27 -1.32
C SER A 93 -4.29 -6.78 -1.49
N ALA A 94 -3.31 -5.91 -1.26
CA ALA A 94 -3.46 -4.47 -1.47
C ALA A 94 -3.85 -4.14 -2.93
N ASN A 95 -3.35 -4.91 -3.89
CA ASN A 95 -3.68 -4.75 -5.30
C ASN A 95 -5.16 -5.07 -5.58
N GLU A 96 -5.66 -6.19 -5.06
CA GLU A 96 -7.08 -6.55 -5.19
C GLU A 96 -7.98 -5.52 -4.48
N TYR A 97 -7.57 -5.05 -3.30
CA TYR A 97 -8.26 -3.97 -2.57
C TYR A 97 -8.37 -2.68 -3.39
N ARG A 98 -7.29 -2.29 -4.07
CA ARG A 98 -7.22 -1.11 -4.96
C ARG A 98 -7.95 -1.31 -6.29
N GLY A 99 -8.40 -2.53 -6.60
CA GLY A 99 -8.96 -2.85 -7.91
C GLY A 99 -7.92 -2.84 -9.04
N MET A 100 -6.63 -2.92 -8.70
CA MET A 100 -5.55 -3.08 -9.66
C MET A 100 -5.66 -4.50 -10.24
N GLN A 101 -6.15 -4.60 -11.47
CA GLN A 101 -6.11 -5.86 -12.21
C GLN A 101 -4.66 -6.31 -12.34
N ARG A 102 -4.40 -7.60 -12.17
CA ARG A 102 -3.16 -8.18 -12.70
C ARG A 102 -3.24 -8.00 -14.21
N TYR A 103 -2.51 -7.03 -14.77
CA TYR A 103 -2.22 -7.03 -16.20
C TYR A 103 -1.51 -8.36 -16.48
N GLY A 104 -2.24 -9.29 -17.11
CA GLY A 104 -1.66 -10.53 -17.60
C GLY A 104 -0.70 -10.19 -18.73
N TYR A 105 0.49 -10.78 -18.68
CA TYR A 105 1.34 -10.96 -19.84
C TYR A 105 0.70 -12.01 -20.78
#